data_AF-A0A538MGL3-F1
#
_entry.id   AF-A0A538MGL3-F1
#
_cell.length_a   1.000
_cell.length_b   1.000
_cell.length_c   1.000
_cell.angle_alpha   90.00
_cell.angle_beta   90.00
_cell.angle_gamma   90.00
#
_symmetry.space_group_name_H-M   'P 1'
#
loop_
_entity.id
_entity.type
_entity.pdbx_description
1 polymer ?
#
loop_
_entity_poly.entity_id
_entity_poly.type
_entity_poly.pdbx_seq_one_letter_code
_entity_poly.pdbx_strand_id
1 'polypeptide(L)'
;QRSDDGGLTYGPAATAGAIGQVGEIDVHQPTGNVYVSGSSGQVCTGTPSAPNVAPTTLQYACHQAATGSVANIFFVVKVADDGTPNGTVYVAYSDGHDIFLADSVDKGATWSQPVKVSHGTDSRTSLFPWLETGPTPGSVGVVWYGSSSASNVDGADWKAFYAQSYDATSANPTFRQVIASDHFIHASNISTGGTLGTANRNLLDYFQVSFDPNGAAVIAYTDDHNDYDGHTYVTHQIGGPGLNAAKSVVPSPGPAPAPQTGPYPSAADVGGEAGSQVTDFRHDVADGLLVVTPTDDPLDVLSTKYSCEGSGPSTQLVTSMKVSGSLGALPAGLNWRESFAANAPNSVLSPTGDYSFGLSDRGDQFYLRASTDPTQPQFAYGTAVRNSDGTLSYTRQGTASGSFDSATSTITMKVPLASLNPFVTHGSAIGPGSVLVGLRGQTFTSQVNGKRDITRGGTQYTIGCAPPAADLSVTKTDSPDPVHIGQNLTYTITVRNSGPDAATGVTATDLLPKNAGFGSTSTTQGSCSLKPEKAMVLCSLGTIASGGTVAITINVKPTRKGQITNTVSVSSASPPDPNTANNTASATTTVQP
;
A
#
# COMPACT_ATOMS: atom_id res chain seq x y z
N GLN A 1 -31.33 -1.28 -28.13
CA GLN A 1 -32.77 -1.15 -27.80
C GLN A 1 -33.07 0.32 -27.60
N ARG A 2 -34.34 0.73 -27.69
CA ARG A 2 -34.76 2.12 -27.42
C ARG A 2 -36.01 2.11 -26.57
N SER A 3 -36.12 3.09 -25.69
CA SER A 3 -37.36 3.42 -24.98
C SER A 3 -38.08 4.57 -25.68
N ASP A 4 -39.40 4.46 -25.77
CA ASP A 4 -40.28 5.51 -26.34
C ASP A 4 -41.10 6.24 -25.26
N ASP A 5 -40.86 5.92 -23.98
CA ASP A 5 -41.63 6.39 -22.82
C ASP A 5 -40.75 6.98 -21.69
N GLY A 6 -39.57 7.48 -22.04
CA GLY A 6 -38.68 8.13 -21.08
C GLY A 6 -37.85 7.16 -20.23
N GLY A 7 -37.63 5.94 -20.72
CA GLY A 7 -36.78 4.92 -20.11
C GLY A 7 -37.52 3.85 -19.30
N LEU A 8 -38.86 3.84 -19.31
CA LEU A 8 -39.68 2.92 -18.50
C LEU A 8 -39.83 1.55 -19.18
N THR A 9 -40.00 1.52 -20.50
CA THR A 9 -40.08 0.29 -21.29
C THR A 9 -39.13 0.33 -22.48
N TYR A 10 -38.62 -0.84 -22.86
CA TYR A 10 -37.70 -1.01 -23.98
C TYR A 10 -38.33 -1.89 -25.06
N GLY A 11 -38.35 -1.37 -26.29
CA GLY A 11 -38.76 -2.15 -27.45
C GLY A 11 -37.76 -3.26 -27.81
N PRO A 12 -38.07 -4.06 -28.85
CA PRO A 12 -37.16 -5.10 -29.33
C PRO A 12 -35.80 -4.53 -29.72
N ALA A 13 -34.75 -5.35 -29.57
CA ALA A 13 -33.41 -4.97 -30.01
C ALA A 13 -33.33 -4.96 -31.54
N ALA A 14 -32.69 -3.93 -32.10
CA ALA A 14 -32.28 -3.87 -33.50
C ALA A 14 -30.75 -3.87 -33.55
N THR A 15 -30.18 -4.58 -34.52
CA THR A 15 -28.73 -4.62 -34.76
C THR A 15 -28.30 -3.29 -35.38
N ALA A 16 -27.39 -2.57 -34.73
CA ALA A 16 -26.80 -1.36 -35.28
C ALA A 16 -25.77 -1.68 -36.40
N GLY A 17 -24.95 -2.71 -36.20
CA GLY A 17 -23.95 -3.15 -37.17
C GLY A 17 -23.06 -4.25 -36.61
N ALA A 18 -22.11 -4.72 -37.41
CA ALA A 18 -21.11 -5.71 -37.00
C ALA A 18 -19.85 -5.04 -36.44
N ILE A 19 -19.98 -4.43 -35.26
CA ILE A 19 -18.94 -3.56 -34.66
C ILE A 19 -17.97 -4.27 -33.71
N GLY A 20 -18.10 -5.59 -33.52
CA GLY A 20 -17.22 -6.37 -32.63
C GLY A 20 -17.69 -6.42 -31.17
N GLN A 21 -16.75 -6.65 -30.24
CA GLN A 21 -17.01 -6.63 -28.80
C GLN A 21 -16.88 -5.20 -28.26
N VAL A 22 -17.50 -4.94 -27.10
CA VAL A 22 -17.34 -3.73 -26.26
C VAL A 22 -17.44 -2.43 -27.05
N GLY A 23 -18.55 -1.70 -26.87
CA GLY A 23 -18.84 -0.51 -27.66
C GLY A 23 -19.41 0.61 -26.84
N GLU A 24 -18.95 1.83 -27.10
CA GLU A 24 -19.58 3.03 -26.58
C GLU A 24 -20.69 3.50 -27.53
N ILE A 25 -21.71 4.12 -26.92
CA ILE A 25 -22.80 4.78 -27.60
C ILE A 25 -22.80 6.24 -27.16
N ASP A 26 -22.94 7.14 -28.13
CA ASP A 26 -23.13 8.55 -27.84
C ASP A 26 -24.17 9.18 -28.77
N VAL A 27 -24.76 10.29 -28.34
CA VAL A 27 -25.87 10.94 -29.03
C VAL A 27 -25.60 12.42 -29.16
N HIS A 28 -25.62 12.92 -30.40
CA HIS A 28 -25.58 14.35 -30.64
C HIS A 28 -26.95 14.93 -30.28
N GLN A 29 -27.03 15.63 -29.15
CA GLN A 29 -28.29 16.04 -28.55
C GLN A 29 -29.15 16.90 -29.49
N PRO A 30 -28.60 17.86 -30.26
CA PRO A 30 -29.38 18.70 -31.16
C PRO A 30 -30.04 17.95 -32.33
N THR A 31 -29.38 16.93 -32.89
CA THR A 31 -29.89 16.22 -34.08
C THR A 31 -30.53 14.87 -33.77
N GLY A 32 -30.29 14.32 -32.58
CA GLY A 32 -30.70 12.96 -32.21
C GLY A 32 -29.95 11.87 -32.98
N ASN A 33 -28.83 12.20 -33.65
CA ASN A 33 -27.99 11.19 -34.28
C ASN A 33 -27.31 10.35 -33.20
N VAL A 34 -27.38 9.04 -33.37
CA VAL A 34 -26.75 8.06 -32.49
C VAL A 34 -25.52 7.52 -33.20
N TYR A 35 -24.42 7.46 -32.45
CA TYR A 35 -23.16 6.87 -32.86
C TYR A 35 -22.88 5.67 -31.97
N VAL A 36 -22.56 4.54 -32.59
CA VAL A 36 -22.19 3.31 -31.88
C VAL A 36 -20.88 2.81 -32.46
N SER A 37 -19.93 2.49 -31.60
CA SER A 37 -18.64 1.95 -32.01
C SER A 37 -18.35 0.61 -31.35
N GLY A 38 -17.27 -0.05 -31.76
CA GLY A 38 -16.80 -1.24 -31.08
C GLY A 38 -15.41 -1.66 -31.55
N SER A 39 -14.95 -2.81 -31.06
CA SER A 39 -13.59 -3.32 -31.26
C SER A 39 -13.16 -3.53 -32.72
N SER A 40 -14.05 -3.42 -33.71
CA SER A 40 -13.66 -3.51 -35.13
C SER A 40 -13.08 -2.19 -35.69
N GLY A 41 -13.07 -1.12 -34.90
CA GLY A 41 -12.67 0.23 -35.35
C GLY A 41 -13.70 0.90 -36.27
N GLN A 42 -14.92 0.34 -36.32
CA GLN A 42 -16.04 0.90 -37.05
C GLN A 42 -16.90 1.78 -36.16
N VAL A 43 -17.44 2.85 -36.75
CA VAL A 43 -18.47 3.68 -36.15
C VAL A 43 -19.71 3.59 -37.03
N CYS A 44 -20.82 3.18 -36.43
CA CYS A 44 -22.14 3.13 -37.05
C CYS A 44 -22.96 4.33 -36.60
N THR A 45 -23.47 5.10 -37.56
CA THR A 45 -24.25 6.32 -37.33
C THR A 45 -25.68 6.19 -37.87
N GLY A 46 -26.65 6.79 -37.18
CA GLY A 46 -28.03 6.84 -37.66
C GLY A 46 -28.93 7.69 -36.77
N THR A 47 -29.99 8.26 -37.34
CA THR A 47 -31.00 8.98 -36.58
C THR A 47 -32.17 8.04 -36.26
N PRO A 48 -32.41 7.66 -34.99
CA PRO A 48 -33.57 6.85 -34.64
C PRO A 48 -34.87 7.52 -35.09
N SER A 49 -35.90 6.71 -35.42
CA SER A 49 -37.24 7.24 -35.71
C SER A 49 -37.78 8.06 -34.52
N ALA A 50 -38.72 8.99 -34.75
CA ALA A 50 -39.33 9.73 -33.65
C ALA A 50 -40.00 8.80 -32.60
N PRO A 51 -40.17 9.25 -31.34
CA PRO A 51 -40.90 8.49 -30.32
C PRO A 51 -42.29 8.08 -30.80
N ASN A 52 -42.77 6.88 -30.43
CA ASN A 52 -44.05 6.29 -30.85
C ASN A 52 -44.16 5.93 -32.34
N VAL A 53 -43.12 6.13 -33.13
CA VAL A 53 -43.00 5.55 -34.46
C VAL A 53 -42.30 4.21 -34.31
N ALA A 54 -42.98 3.13 -34.71
CA ALA A 54 -42.39 1.80 -34.73
C ALA A 54 -41.01 1.87 -35.42
N PRO A 55 -39.96 1.23 -34.86
CA PRO A 55 -38.64 1.24 -35.48
C PRO A 55 -38.76 0.78 -36.92
N THR A 56 -38.67 1.72 -37.86
CA THR A 56 -38.43 1.38 -39.26
C THR A 56 -37.01 0.81 -39.32
N THR A 57 -36.70 0.02 -40.35
CA THR A 57 -35.40 -0.64 -40.52
C THR A 57 -34.29 0.40 -40.69
N LEU A 58 -33.88 1.05 -39.61
CA LEU A 58 -32.74 1.94 -39.52
C LEU A 58 -31.50 1.09 -39.60
N GLN A 59 -30.99 0.92 -40.82
CA GLN A 59 -29.63 0.47 -41.04
C GLN A 59 -28.73 1.67 -40.73
N TYR A 60 -28.11 1.65 -39.55
CA TYR A 60 -27.02 2.57 -39.27
C TYR A 60 -25.97 2.41 -40.38
N ALA A 61 -25.40 3.53 -40.83
CA ALA A 61 -24.31 3.52 -41.78
C ALA A 61 -23.00 3.32 -41.01
N CYS A 62 -22.33 2.20 -41.26
CA CYS A 62 -21.08 1.86 -40.59
C CYS A 62 -19.88 2.21 -41.47
N HIS A 63 -18.97 3.00 -40.91
CA HIS A 63 -17.77 3.47 -41.57
C HIS A 63 -16.54 3.12 -40.74
N GLN A 64 -15.43 2.87 -41.43
CA GLN A 64 -14.16 2.54 -40.77
C GLN A 64 -13.49 3.83 -40.29
N ALA A 65 -13.40 3.99 -38.98
CA ALA A 65 -12.76 5.16 -38.35
C ALA A 65 -11.26 4.95 -38.11
N ALA A 66 -10.86 3.70 -37.89
CA ALA A 66 -9.45 3.31 -37.70
C ALA A 66 -9.17 2.00 -38.43
N THR A 67 -7.98 1.84 -39.03
CA THR A 67 -7.55 0.60 -39.71
C THR A 67 -6.24 0.08 -39.14
N GLY A 68 -6.02 -1.24 -39.13
CA GLY A 68 -4.82 -1.89 -38.57
C GLY A 68 -5.14 -2.88 -37.45
N SER A 69 -4.17 -3.22 -36.59
CA SER A 69 -4.40 -3.87 -35.30
C SER A 69 -5.06 -2.89 -34.33
N VAL A 70 -6.22 -2.37 -34.72
CA VAL A 70 -6.96 -1.36 -33.96
C VAL A 70 -7.35 -1.97 -32.63
N ALA A 71 -6.90 -1.31 -31.57
CA ALA A 71 -7.33 -1.37 -30.19
C ALA A 71 -7.72 -2.73 -29.66
N ASN A 72 -6.91 -3.18 -28.71
CA ASN A 72 -7.45 -3.72 -27.47
C ASN A 72 -8.88 -3.20 -27.27
N ILE A 73 -9.84 -4.10 -27.12
CA ILE A 73 -11.32 -3.98 -27.22
C ILE A 73 -12.03 -2.68 -26.80
N PHE A 74 -11.36 -1.73 -26.16
CA PHE A 74 -11.83 -0.44 -25.69
C PHE A 74 -11.68 0.64 -26.78
N PHE A 75 -12.63 0.66 -27.70
CA PHE A 75 -12.76 1.68 -28.75
C PHE A 75 -13.90 2.64 -28.38
N VAL A 76 -13.56 3.92 -28.22
CA VAL A 76 -14.46 4.95 -27.67
C VAL A 76 -14.94 5.85 -28.80
N VAL A 77 -16.22 6.22 -28.78
CA VAL A 77 -16.81 7.22 -29.67
C VAL A 77 -17.54 8.27 -28.85
N LYS A 78 -17.31 9.55 -29.18
CA LYS A 78 -18.05 10.69 -28.63
C LYS A 78 -18.42 11.66 -29.72
N VAL A 79 -19.53 12.37 -29.55
CA VAL A 79 -19.93 13.46 -30.43
C VAL A 79 -20.13 14.73 -29.62
N ALA A 80 -19.47 15.81 -30.04
CA ALA A 80 -19.46 17.06 -29.32
C ALA A 80 -20.67 17.94 -29.63
N ASP A 81 -21.23 18.58 -28.61
CA ASP A 81 -22.15 19.71 -28.75
C ASP A 81 -21.35 21.01 -28.92
N ASP A 82 -20.56 21.09 -29.99
CA ASP A 82 -19.54 22.13 -30.21
C ASP A 82 -20.00 23.32 -31.07
N GLY A 83 -21.31 23.41 -31.31
CA GLY A 83 -21.93 24.43 -32.14
C GLY A 83 -21.81 24.19 -33.65
N THR A 84 -21.17 23.10 -34.09
CA THR A 84 -21.24 22.68 -35.49
C THR A 84 -22.61 22.04 -35.80
N PRO A 85 -23.10 22.09 -37.06
CA PRO A 85 -24.44 21.58 -37.39
C PRO A 85 -24.64 20.08 -37.12
N ASN A 86 -23.56 19.30 -37.07
CA ASN A 86 -23.61 17.84 -36.94
C ASN A 86 -22.96 17.32 -35.65
N GLY A 87 -22.32 18.21 -34.88
CA GLY A 87 -21.33 17.85 -33.88
C GLY A 87 -20.05 17.30 -34.52
N THR A 88 -18.89 17.64 -33.97
CA THR A 88 -17.66 16.91 -34.33
C THR A 88 -17.67 15.57 -33.61
N VAL A 89 -17.52 14.48 -34.36
CA VAL A 89 -17.43 13.12 -33.83
C VAL A 89 -15.96 12.77 -33.65
N TYR A 90 -15.61 12.20 -32.51
CA TYR A 90 -14.26 11.77 -32.19
C TYR A 90 -14.26 10.28 -31.84
N VAL A 91 -13.15 9.62 -32.17
CA VAL A 91 -12.84 8.29 -31.67
C VAL A 91 -11.50 8.32 -30.95
N ALA A 92 -11.43 7.62 -29.81
CA ALA A 92 -10.19 7.40 -29.08
C ALA A 92 -9.93 5.89 -28.96
N TYR A 93 -8.70 5.48 -29.26
CA TYR A 93 -8.37 4.07 -29.31
C TYR A 93 -6.87 3.82 -29.08
N SER A 94 -6.51 2.61 -28.67
CA SER A 94 -5.10 2.19 -28.48
C SER A 94 -4.63 1.33 -29.66
N ASP A 95 -3.34 1.16 -29.89
CA ASP A 95 -2.82 0.09 -30.76
C ASP A 95 -2.08 -1.01 -29.95
N GLY A 96 -2.18 -0.95 -28.62
CA GLY A 96 -1.41 -1.77 -27.70
C GLY A 96 -0.13 -1.10 -27.20
N HIS A 97 0.23 0.08 -27.71
CA HIS A 97 1.39 0.87 -27.28
C HIS A 97 1.02 2.34 -27.07
N ASP A 98 0.30 2.94 -28.01
CA ASP A 98 -0.04 4.36 -28.03
C ASP A 98 -1.55 4.60 -28.06
N ILE A 99 -1.98 5.77 -27.57
CA ILE A 99 -3.35 6.28 -27.72
C ILE A 99 -3.43 7.19 -28.95
N PHE A 100 -4.45 6.98 -29.75
CA PHE A 100 -4.77 7.76 -30.94
C PHE A 100 -6.15 8.41 -30.83
N LEU A 101 -6.28 9.56 -31.49
CA LEU A 101 -7.54 10.26 -31.70
C LEU A 101 -7.75 10.43 -33.22
N ALA A 102 -8.98 10.24 -33.68
CA ALA A 102 -9.40 10.67 -35.02
C ALA A 102 -10.77 11.35 -34.92
N ASP A 103 -11.06 12.23 -35.87
CA ASP A 103 -12.28 13.04 -35.88
C ASP A 103 -13.01 12.97 -37.21
N SER A 104 -14.28 13.34 -37.17
CA SER A 104 -15.20 13.37 -38.30
C SER A 104 -16.16 14.55 -38.14
N VAL A 105 -16.33 15.33 -39.21
CA VAL A 105 -17.24 16.48 -39.26
C VAL A 105 -18.49 16.24 -40.13
N ASP A 106 -18.61 15.06 -40.73
CA ASP A 106 -19.66 14.70 -41.69
C ASP A 106 -20.54 13.52 -41.24
N LYS A 107 -20.76 13.43 -39.91
CA LYS A 107 -21.54 12.37 -39.23
C LYS A 107 -20.89 10.99 -39.29
N GLY A 108 -19.58 10.89 -39.39
CA GLY A 108 -18.83 9.64 -39.35
C GLY A 108 -18.63 9.02 -40.73
N ALA A 109 -18.97 9.73 -41.80
CA ALA A 109 -18.84 9.22 -43.16
C ALA A 109 -17.38 9.21 -43.64
N THR A 110 -16.60 10.22 -43.24
CA THR A 110 -15.15 10.30 -43.46
C THR A 110 -14.42 10.66 -42.18
N TRP A 111 -13.18 10.20 -42.05
CA TRP A 111 -12.37 10.33 -40.84
C TRP A 111 -11.03 10.99 -41.16
N SER A 112 -10.56 11.81 -40.23
CA SER A 112 -9.22 12.42 -40.29
C SER A 112 -8.12 11.36 -40.14
N GLN A 113 -6.88 11.77 -40.41
CA GLN A 113 -5.73 10.91 -40.11
C GLN A 113 -5.56 10.82 -38.59
N PRO A 114 -5.33 9.63 -38.02
CA PRO A 114 -5.16 9.49 -36.59
C PRO A 114 -3.96 10.28 -36.06
N VAL A 115 -4.17 10.99 -34.95
CA VAL A 115 -3.13 11.73 -34.24
C VAL A 115 -2.79 11.04 -32.93
N LYS A 116 -1.50 10.94 -32.62
CA LYS A 116 -1.01 10.32 -31.39
C LYS A 116 -1.17 11.27 -30.19
N VAL A 117 -1.86 10.79 -29.15
CA VAL A 117 -2.17 11.53 -27.92
C VAL A 117 -1.15 11.25 -26.83
N SER A 118 -0.77 9.99 -26.61
CA SER A 118 0.12 9.59 -25.51
C SER A 118 1.59 9.79 -25.87
N HIS A 119 2.35 10.47 -25.00
CA HIS A 119 3.79 10.73 -25.20
C HIS A 119 4.60 10.47 -23.92
N GLY A 120 5.93 10.38 -24.07
CA GLY A 120 6.86 10.30 -22.94
C GLY A 120 7.22 8.88 -22.50
N THR A 121 8.24 8.77 -21.66
CA THR A 121 8.80 7.48 -21.20
C THR A 121 7.94 6.77 -20.16
N ASP A 122 7.05 7.49 -19.49
CA ASP A 122 6.15 6.94 -18.47
C ASP A 122 4.85 6.37 -19.07
N SER A 123 4.65 6.56 -20.37
CA SER A 123 3.48 6.09 -21.14
C SER A 123 3.94 5.38 -22.42
N ARG A 124 5.00 4.57 -22.31
CA ARG A 124 5.50 3.73 -23.42
C ARG A 124 4.50 2.66 -23.83
N THR A 125 3.71 2.16 -22.89
CA THR A 125 2.54 1.33 -23.22
C THR A 125 1.30 2.03 -22.69
N SER A 126 0.32 2.26 -23.55
CA SER A 126 -0.87 3.05 -23.25
C SER A 126 -2.11 2.32 -23.71
N LEU A 127 -3.01 2.01 -22.77
CA LEU A 127 -4.18 1.16 -22.96
C LEU A 127 -5.44 1.81 -22.42
N PHE A 128 -6.59 1.29 -22.87
CA PHE A 128 -7.92 1.62 -22.33
C PHE A 128 -8.20 3.14 -22.30
N PRO A 129 -8.25 3.80 -23.47
CA PRO A 129 -8.62 5.20 -23.51
C PRO A 129 -10.09 5.43 -23.15
N TRP A 130 -10.38 6.56 -22.52
CA TRP A 130 -11.69 7.18 -22.44
C TRP A 130 -11.61 8.64 -22.90
N LEU A 131 -12.72 9.22 -23.32
CA LEU A 131 -12.77 10.55 -23.94
C LEU A 131 -14.00 11.30 -23.45
N GLU A 132 -13.85 12.61 -23.29
CA GLU A 132 -14.96 13.56 -23.26
C GLU A 132 -14.69 14.77 -24.13
N THR A 133 -15.76 15.42 -24.56
CA THR A 133 -15.71 16.54 -25.51
C THR A 133 -16.07 17.87 -24.85
N GLY A 134 -15.54 18.95 -25.42
CA GLY A 134 -15.81 20.33 -25.01
C GLY A 134 -16.73 21.07 -25.97
N PRO A 135 -17.02 22.35 -25.67
CA PRO A 135 -18.03 23.13 -26.38
C PRO A 135 -17.53 23.76 -27.68
N THR A 136 -16.30 23.48 -28.10
CA THR A 136 -15.72 24.01 -29.35
C THR A 136 -15.05 22.91 -30.14
N PRO A 137 -15.01 22.99 -31.47
CA PRO A 137 -14.30 22.01 -32.29
C PRO A 137 -12.84 21.92 -31.86
N GLY A 138 -12.33 20.69 -31.73
CA GLY A 138 -10.99 20.39 -31.24
C GLY A 138 -10.84 20.36 -29.72
N SER A 139 -11.87 20.75 -28.95
CA SER A 139 -11.84 20.71 -27.49
C SER A 139 -12.17 19.31 -26.98
N VAL A 140 -11.16 18.59 -26.47
CA VAL A 140 -11.29 17.21 -26.01
C VAL A 140 -10.39 16.92 -24.81
N GLY A 141 -10.83 16.04 -23.92
CA GLY A 141 -10.00 15.43 -22.89
C GLY A 141 -9.99 13.91 -22.99
N VAL A 142 -8.80 13.34 -23.02
CA VAL A 142 -8.57 11.89 -23.16
C VAL A 142 -7.85 11.39 -21.91
N VAL A 143 -8.29 10.26 -21.39
CA VAL A 143 -7.66 9.57 -20.26
C VAL A 143 -7.31 8.14 -20.63
N TRP A 144 -6.29 7.56 -20.00
CA TRP A 144 -5.86 6.18 -20.26
C TRP A 144 -5.00 5.60 -19.13
N TYR A 145 -4.78 4.29 -19.17
CA TYR A 145 -3.74 3.61 -18.37
C TYR A 145 -2.40 3.65 -19.11
N GLY A 146 -1.39 4.25 -18.50
CA GLY A 146 -0.03 4.34 -19.06
C GLY A 146 1.01 3.61 -18.21
N SER A 147 1.97 2.97 -18.87
CA SER A 147 3.12 2.30 -18.24
C SER A 147 4.44 2.69 -18.91
N SER A 148 5.51 2.73 -18.12
CA SER A 148 6.89 2.86 -18.62
C SER A 148 7.43 1.57 -19.25
N SER A 149 6.73 0.44 -19.04
CA SER A 149 7.02 -0.82 -19.72
C SER A 149 6.89 -0.67 -21.24
N ALA A 150 7.70 -1.42 -21.99
CA ALA A 150 7.64 -1.44 -23.45
C ALA A 150 6.46 -2.28 -24.00
N SER A 151 5.80 -3.05 -23.13
CA SER A 151 4.66 -3.90 -23.49
C SER A 151 3.77 -4.20 -22.28
N ASN A 152 2.55 -4.64 -22.55
CA ASN A 152 1.59 -5.11 -21.55
C ASN A 152 2.02 -6.50 -20.98
N VAL A 153 2.71 -6.53 -19.84
CA VAL A 153 3.31 -7.73 -19.24
C VAL A 153 3.17 -7.72 -17.72
N ASP A 154 3.37 -8.87 -17.06
CA ASP A 154 3.23 -9.02 -15.60
C ASP A 154 4.18 -8.14 -14.78
N GLY A 155 5.27 -7.68 -15.38
CA GLY A 155 6.19 -6.73 -14.77
C GLY A 155 5.81 -5.26 -14.98
N ALA A 156 4.73 -4.95 -15.71
CA ALA A 156 4.33 -3.60 -16.04
C ALA A 156 3.70 -2.89 -14.84
N ASP A 157 3.91 -1.58 -14.83
CA ASP A 157 3.49 -0.69 -13.76
C ASP A 157 2.63 0.44 -14.31
N TRP A 158 1.40 0.60 -13.81
CA TRP A 158 0.40 1.47 -14.43
C TRP A 158 0.05 2.69 -13.59
N LYS A 159 -0.23 3.78 -14.29
CA LYS A 159 -0.78 5.04 -13.75
C LYS A 159 -1.92 5.54 -14.62
N ALA A 160 -2.75 6.39 -14.04
CA ALA A 160 -3.76 7.13 -14.79
C ALA A 160 -3.12 8.36 -15.45
N PHE A 161 -3.36 8.55 -16.74
CA PHE A 161 -2.92 9.73 -17.49
C PHE A 161 -4.13 10.52 -17.99
N TYR A 162 -3.91 11.81 -18.20
CA TYR A 162 -4.87 12.72 -18.82
C TYR A 162 -4.15 13.59 -19.83
N ALA A 163 -4.78 13.80 -21.00
CA ALA A 163 -4.38 14.82 -21.94
C ALA A 163 -5.58 15.62 -22.42
N GLN A 164 -5.36 16.91 -22.66
CA GLN A 164 -6.36 17.80 -23.23
C GLN A 164 -5.82 18.53 -24.46
N SER A 165 -6.72 18.78 -25.40
CA SER A 165 -6.48 19.64 -26.57
C SER A 165 -7.63 20.61 -26.75
N TYR A 166 -7.34 21.75 -27.38
CA TYR A 166 -8.31 22.75 -27.80
C TYR A 166 -8.39 22.88 -29.33
N ASP A 167 -7.54 22.13 -30.03
CA ASP A 167 -7.32 22.22 -31.47
C ASP A 167 -7.17 20.82 -32.09
N ALA A 168 -7.80 19.81 -31.49
CA ALA A 168 -7.68 18.41 -31.88
C ALA A 168 -8.08 18.12 -33.34
N THR A 169 -8.91 18.97 -33.95
CA THR A 169 -9.32 18.90 -35.36
C THR A 169 -8.34 19.57 -36.32
N SER A 170 -7.27 20.19 -35.81
CA SER A 170 -6.24 20.81 -36.64
C SER A 170 -5.32 19.75 -37.27
N ALA A 171 -4.61 20.13 -38.33
CA ALA A 171 -3.66 19.21 -38.99
C ALA A 171 -2.46 18.83 -38.10
N ASN A 172 -2.14 19.64 -37.08
CA ASN A 172 -1.04 19.40 -36.13
C ASN A 172 -1.51 19.80 -34.73
N PRO A 173 -2.36 18.98 -34.09
CA PRO A 173 -2.98 19.32 -32.82
C PRO A 173 -1.98 19.32 -31.67
N THR A 174 -2.26 20.13 -30.66
CA THR A 174 -1.45 20.19 -29.44
C THR A 174 -2.19 19.51 -28.29
N PHE A 175 -1.52 18.55 -27.64
CA PHE A 175 -2.01 17.91 -26.42
C PHE A 175 -1.18 18.32 -25.21
N ARG A 176 -1.85 18.68 -24.12
CA ARG A 176 -1.22 18.88 -22.80
C ARG A 176 -1.47 17.65 -21.95
N GLN A 177 -0.43 16.86 -21.73
CA GLN A 177 -0.48 15.61 -20.98
C GLN A 177 0.02 15.77 -19.54
N VAL A 178 -0.62 15.08 -18.60
CA VAL A 178 -0.22 14.95 -17.19
C VAL A 178 -0.43 13.51 -16.70
N ILE A 179 0.27 13.15 -15.63
CA ILE A 179 -0.09 11.98 -14.81
C ILE A 179 -1.21 12.44 -13.87
N ALA A 180 -2.36 11.77 -13.95
CA ALA A 180 -3.55 12.11 -13.17
C ALA A 180 -3.57 11.42 -11.79
N SER A 181 -2.99 10.23 -11.67
CA SER A 181 -2.81 9.57 -10.37
C SER A 181 -1.54 10.07 -9.68
N ASP A 182 -1.61 10.30 -8.37
CA ASP A 182 -0.48 10.69 -7.51
C ASP A 182 0.45 9.51 -7.19
N HIS A 183 -0.03 8.28 -7.39
CA HIS A 183 0.72 7.06 -7.23
C HIS A 183 0.46 6.08 -8.37
N PHE A 184 1.03 4.90 -8.20
CA PHE A 184 0.81 3.73 -9.03
C PHE A 184 -0.51 3.07 -8.65
N ILE A 185 -1.26 2.59 -9.64
CA ILE A 185 -2.62 2.11 -9.41
C ILE A 185 -2.82 0.62 -9.74
N HIS A 186 -1.89 0.01 -10.49
CA HIS A 186 -2.00 -1.40 -10.84
C HIS A 186 -0.66 -2.04 -11.20
N ALA A 187 -0.42 -3.23 -10.65
CA ALA A 187 0.70 -4.10 -10.97
C ALA A 187 0.26 -5.24 -11.87
N SER A 188 1.10 -5.61 -12.84
CA SER A 188 0.87 -6.67 -13.84
C SER A 188 0.29 -6.16 -15.15
N ASN A 189 0.11 -7.08 -16.09
CA ASN A 189 -0.59 -6.84 -17.34
C ASN A 189 -2.06 -6.42 -17.11
N ILE A 190 -2.58 -5.55 -17.97
CA ILE A 190 -4.01 -5.25 -18.07
C ILE A 190 -4.66 -6.27 -19.00
N SER A 191 -5.85 -6.78 -18.64
CA SER A 191 -6.59 -7.65 -19.55
C SER A 191 -7.21 -6.88 -20.69
N THR A 192 -6.86 -7.28 -21.92
CA THR A 192 -7.38 -6.65 -23.13
C THR A 192 -8.21 -7.59 -23.99
N GLY A 193 -8.45 -8.82 -23.52
CA GLY A 193 -9.15 -9.88 -24.28
C GLY A 193 -10.66 -9.96 -24.04
N GLY A 194 -11.27 -8.96 -23.41
CA GLY A 194 -12.72 -8.96 -23.12
C GLY A 194 -13.12 -10.15 -22.26
N THR A 195 -14.29 -10.75 -22.43
CA THR A 195 -14.70 -11.93 -21.65
C THR A 195 -13.97 -13.22 -22.02
N LEU A 196 -13.11 -13.19 -23.06
CA LEU A 196 -12.41 -14.35 -23.61
C LEU A 196 -10.91 -14.38 -23.26
N GLY A 197 -10.39 -13.32 -22.64
CA GLY A 197 -8.99 -13.20 -22.24
C GLY A 197 -8.64 -13.91 -20.93
N THR A 198 -7.41 -14.43 -20.84
CA THR A 198 -6.87 -15.11 -19.65
C THR A 198 -5.88 -14.25 -18.84
N ALA A 199 -5.76 -12.96 -19.18
CA ALA A 199 -4.90 -12.01 -18.47
C ALA A 199 -5.51 -11.57 -17.13
N ASN A 200 -4.69 -10.93 -16.29
CA ASN A 200 -5.04 -10.42 -14.96
C ASN A 200 -6.33 -9.57 -14.95
N ARG A 201 -7.22 -9.86 -13.99
CA ARG A 201 -8.56 -9.25 -13.84
C ARG A 201 -8.78 -8.51 -12.53
N ASN A 202 -7.72 -8.23 -11.78
CA ASN A 202 -7.88 -7.58 -10.49
C ASN A 202 -8.17 -6.10 -10.63
N LEU A 203 -7.57 -5.46 -11.64
CA LEU A 203 -7.97 -4.13 -12.01
C LEU A 203 -9.32 -4.22 -12.72
N LEU A 204 -10.34 -3.63 -12.10
CA LEU A 204 -11.65 -3.52 -12.71
C LEU A 204 -11.53 -2.70 -14.00
N ASP A 205 -12.14 -3.20 -15.09
CA ASP A 205 -12.14 -2.58 -16.41
C ASP A 205 -13.03 -1.31 -16.45
N TYR A 206 -12.66 -0.28 -15.69
CA TYR A 206 -13.43 0.96 -15.55
C TYR A 206 -12.53 2.18 -15.58
N PHE A 207 -12.86 3.10 -16.49
CA PHE A 207 -12.22 4.39 -16.62
C PHE A 207 -13.27 5.37 -17.15
N GLN A 208 -13.45 6.52 -16.51
CA GLN A 208 -14.35 7.57 -16.97
C GLN A 208 -13.72 8.95 -16.76
N VAL A 209 -14.06 9.89 -17.64
CA VAL A 209 -13.75 11.31 -17.48
C VAL A 209 -15.02 12.11 -17.70
N SER A 210 -15.13 13.27 -17.06
CA SER A 210 -16.14 14.29 -17.30
C SER A 210 -15.55 15.66 -17.03
N PHE A 211 -16.28 16.73 -17.34
CA PHE A 211 -15.89 18.09 -17.03
C PHE A 211 -16.88 18.72 -16.07
N ASP A 212 -16.36 19.38 -15.03
CA ASP A 212 -17.19 20.20 -14.15
C ASP A 212 -17.72 21.45 -14.91
N PRO A 213 -18.62 22.25 -14.31
CA PRO A 213 -19.13 23.47 -14.93
C PRO A 213 -18.05 24.51 -15.29
N ASN A 214 -16.85 24.45 -14.68
CA ASN A 214 -15.71 25.31 -15.01
C ASN A 214 -14.82 24.73 -16.12
N GLY A 215 -15.08 23.49 -16.54
CA GLY A 215 -14.28 22.75 -17.52
C GLY A 215 -13.13 21.95 -16.94
N ALA A 216 -13.02 21.85 -15.61
CA ALA A 216 -11.99 21.03 -14.98
C ALA A 216 -12.32 19.53 -15.17
N ALA A 217 -11.32 18.73 -15.55
CA ALA A 217 -11.52 17.30 -15.67
C ALA A 217 -11.80 16.65 -14.30
N VAL A 218 -12.79 15.77 -14.26
CA VAL A 218 -13.06 14.85 -13.16
C VAL A 218 -12.90 13.46 -13.72
N ILE A 219 -11.98 12.68 -13.14
CA ILE A 219 -11.55 11.39 -13.68
C ILE A 219 -11.82 10.33 -12.61
N ALA A 220 -12.61 9.34 -12.96
CA ALA A 220 -12.81 8.15 -12.15
C ALA A 220 -12.04 6.98 -12.76
N TYR A 221 -11.23 6.29 -11.96
CA TYR A 221 -10.40 5.17 -12.40
C TYR A 221 -10.31 4.12 -11.30
N THR A 222 -9.90 2.91 -11.65
CA THR A 222 -9.73 1.83 -10.69
C THR A 222 -8.29 1.69 -10.23
N ASP A 223 -8.12 1.17 -9.02
CA ASP A 223 -6.83 1.05 -8.38
C ASP A 223 -6.84 -0.13 -7.39
N ASP A 224 -5.98 -1.11 -7.64
CA ASP A 224 -5.84 -2.32 -6.82
C ASP A 224 -4.48 -2.42 -6.12
N HIS A 225 -3.69 -1.33 -6.07
CA HIS A 225 -2.30 -1.37 -5.63
C HIS A 225 -2.11 -1.85 -4.18
N ASN A 226 -3.09 -1.58 -3.31
CA ASN A 226 -2.97 -1.83 -1.88
C ASN A 226 -3.62 -3.16 -1.48
N ASP A 227 -4.86 -3.45 -1.87
CA ASP A 227 -5.65 -4.55 -1.31
C ASP A 227 -6.22 -5.55 -2.33
N TYR A 228 -5.80 -5.43 -3.59
CA TYR A 228 -5.97 -6.43 -4.64
C TYR A 228 -7.43 -6.69 -5.09
N ASP A 229 -8.39 -5.86 -4.67
CA ASP A 229 -9.81 -6.00 -5.02
C ASP A 229 -10.33 -4.84 -5.91
N GLY A 230 -9.45 -3.86 -6.21
CA GLY A 230 -9.72 -2.77 -7.16
C GLY A 230 -10.77 -1.77 -6.66
N HIS A 231 -10.34 -0.59 -6.21
CA HIS A 231 -11.25 0.48 -5.79
C HIS A 231 -11.43 1.52 -6.87
N THR A 232 -12.59 2.17 -6.87
CA THR A 232 -12.79 3.36 -7.69
C THR A 232 -12.25 4.58 -6.95
N TYR A 233 -11.27 5.24 -7.56
CA TYR A 233 -10.76 6.53 -7.15
C TYR A 233 -11.32 7.62 -8.07
N VAL A 234 -11.49 8.81 -7.50
CA VAL A 234 -11.85 10.01 -8.26
C VAL A 234 -10.77 11.04 -8.02
N THR A 235 -10.19 11.54 -9.11
CA THR A 235 -9.32 12.71 -9.09
C THR A 235 -9.96 13.83 -9.88
N HIS A 236 -9.56 15.06 -9.59
CA HIS A 236 -10.05 16.24 -10.27
C HIS A 236 -8.88 17.17 -10.64
N GLN A 237 -9.01 17.86 -11.75
CA GLN A 237 -8.02 18.83 -12.20
C GLN A 237 -7.98 20.02 -11.24
N ILE A 238 -6.86 20.15 -10.53
CA ILE A 238 -6.62 21.22 -9.55
C ILE A 238 -5.91 22.45 -10.13
N GLY A 239 -5.49 22.41 -11.40
CA GLY A 239 -4.77 23.53 -12.00
C GLY A 239 -4.59 23.40 -13.50
N GLY A 240 -4.15 24.50 -14.11
CA GLY A 240 -4.06 24.60 -15.57
C GLY A 240 -5.37 25.08 -16.21
N PRO A 241 -5.46 25.05 -17.55
CA PRO A 241 -6.64 25.53 -18.26
C PRO A 241 -7.73 24.44 -18.29
N GLY A 242 -8.98 24.82 -18.01
CA GLY A 242 -10.15 23.93 -18.13
C GLY A 242 -10.69 23.89 -19.56
N LEU A 243 -11.38 22.81 -19.93
CA LEU A 243 -11.84 22.52 -21.29
C LEU A 243 -12.98 23.44 -21.78
N ASN A 244 -13.84 23.90 -20.86
CA ASN A 244 -15.02 24.73 -21.16
C ASN A 244 -14.75 26.24 -21.23
N ALA A 245 -13.51 26.69 -20.97
CA ALA A 245 -13.25 28.08 -20.62
C ALA A 245 -12.46 28.85 -21.70
N ALA A 246 -13.18 29.65 -22.48
CA ALA A 246 -12.59 30.86 -23.05
C ALA A 246 -12.19 31.91 -21.99
N LYS A 247 -12.33 31.68 -20.66
CA LYS A 247 -12.20 32.76 -19.63
C LYS A 247 -11.73 32.43 -18.21
N SER A 248 -11.21 31.26 -17.83
CA SER A 248 -10.60 31.12 -16.49
C SER A 248 -9.53 30.06 -16.41
N VAL A 249 -8.37 30.43 -15.87
CA VAL A 249 -7.40 29.47 -15.30
C VAL A 249 -8.10 28.84 -14.10
N VAL A 250 -8.10 27.51 -13.99
CA VAL A 250 -8.53 26.86 -12.73
C VAL A 250 -7.61 27.39 -11.64
N PRO A 251 -8.11 28.21 -10.68
CA PRO A 251 -7.26 28.73 -9.62
C PRO A 251 -6.63 27.53 -8.93
N SER A 252 -5.33 27.60 -8.62
CA SER A 252 -4.73 26.63 -7.69
C SER A 252 -5.63 26.60 -6.45
N PRO A 253 -6.18 25.45 -6.01
CA PRO A 253 -7.37 25.43 -5.16
C PRO A 253 -7.09 25.84 -3.71
N GLY A 254 -5.91 26.41 -3.45
CA GLY A 254 -5.28 26.31 -2.14
C GLY A 254 -4.88 24.86 -1.85
N PRO A 255 -4.49 24.55 -0.60
CA PRO A 255 -4.33 23.16 -0.18
C PRO A 255 -5.60 22.38 -0.47
N ALA A 256 -5.45 21.07 -0.72
CA ALA A 256 -6.58 20.16 -0.93
C ALA A 256 -7.71 20.47 0.07
N PRO A 257 -8.98 20.51 -0.38
CA PRO A 257 -10.10 20.65 0.54
C PRO A 257 -9.92 19.68 1.70
N ALA A 258 -10.12 20.15 2.93
CA ALA A 258 -10.16 19.23 4.06
C ALA A 258 -11.12 18.08 3.70
N PRO A 259 -10.74 16.81 3.94
CA PRO A 259 -11.56 15.66 3.60
C PRO A 259 -13.01 15.93 4.00
N GLN A 260 -13.96 15.49 3.15
CA GLN A 260 -15.40 15.67 3.36
C GLN A 260 -15.72 15.54 4.85
N THR A 261 -16.40 16.53 5.42
CA THR A 261 -16.73 16.55 6.85
C THR A 261 -17.85 15.56 7.13
N GLY A 262 -17.44 14.30 7.21
CA GLY A 262 -18.13 13.14 7.74
C GLY A 262 -17.03 12.09 7.91
N PRO A 263 -16.74 11.61 9.13
CA PRO A 263 -15.66 10.66 9.30
C PRO A 263 -15.95 9.43 8.43
N TYR A 264 -14.95 8.93 7.70
CA TYR A 264 -14.95 7.53 7.33
C TYR A 264 -15.32 6.72 8.58
N PRO A 265 -16.17 5.69 8.48
CA PRO A 265 -16.55 4.91 9.64
C PRO A 265 -15.28 4.49 10.37
N SER A 266 -15.09 5.01 11.58
CA SER A 266 -13.98 4.57 12.40
C SER A 266 -14.29 3.16 12.89
N ALA A 267 -13.25 2.41 13.27
CA ALA A 267 -13.48 1.10 13.87
C ALA A 267 -14.47 1.18 15.05
N ALA A 268 -14.44 2.25 15.84
CA ALA A 268 -15.41 2.44 16.93
C ALA A 268 -16.86 2.58 16.45
N ASP A 269 -17.09 3.23 15.30
CA ASP A 269 -18.43 3.49 14.75
C ASP A 269 -19.14 2.21 14.27
N VAL A 270 -18.38 1.23 13.78
CA VAL A 270 -18.90 -0.07 13.32
C VAL A 270 -18.82 -1.18 14.39
N GLY A 271 -18.22 -0.87 15.55
CA GLY A 271 -18.01 -1.82 16.65
C GLY A 271 -16.75 -2.69 16.52
N GLY A 272 -15.81 -2.25 15.68
CA GLY A 272 -14.44 -2.73 15.53
C GLY A 272 -13.51 -2.39 16.72
N GLU A 273 -12.25 -2.81 16.62
CA GLU A 273 -11.22 -2.55 17.63
C GLU A 273 -10.57 -1.15 17.44
N ALA A 274 -10.34 -0.44 18.54
CA ALA A 274 -9.65 0.86 18.48
C ALA A 274 -8.19 0.71 18.03
N GLY A 275 -7.76 1.58 17.11
CA GLY A 275 -6.41 1.59 16.54
C GLY A 275 -6.15 0.48 15.51
N SER A 276 -7.20 -0.13 14.97
CA SER A 276 -7.14 -1.01 13.82
C SER A 276 -6.63 -0.28 12.58
N GLN A 277 -5.83 -0.96 11.76
CA GLN A 277 -5.30 -0.42 10.52
C GLN A 277 -6.30 -0.53 9.37
N VAL A 278 -7.24 -1.46 9.48
CA VAL A 278 -8.31 -1.68 8.50
C VAL A 278 -9.64 -1.67 9.23
N THR A 279 -10.62 -0.95 8.69
CA THR A 279 -12.01 -0.92 9.18
C THR A 279 -12.92 -1.34 8.04
N ASP A 280 -14.01 -2.02 8.37
CA ASP A 280 -14.96 -2.53 7.38
C ASP A 280 -16.41 -2.30 7.83
N PHE A 281 -17.36 -2.52 6.92
CA PHE A 281 -18.76 -2.32 7.21
C PHE A 281 -19.32 -3.48 8.03
N ARG A 282 -20.35 -3.18 8.81
CA ARG A 282 -21.14 -4.21 9.48
C ARG A 282 -22.22 -4.68 8.52
N HIS A 283 -22.50 -5.99 8.52
CA HIS A 283 -23.55 -6.66 7.74
C HIS A 283 -23.31 -6.62 6.23
N ASP A 284 -22.06 -6.83 5.80
CA ASP A 284 -21.72 -6.86 4.37
C ASP A 284 -21.14 -8.20 3.88
N VAL A 285 -21.16 -9.24 4.72
CA VAL A 285 -20.90 -10.64 4.30
C VAL A 285 -21.74 -11.02 3.10
N ALA A 286 -21.07 -11.35 2.01
CA ALA A 286 -21.69 -11.93 0.83
C ALA A 286 -21.99 -13.41 1.06
N ASP A 287 -23.21 -13.84 0.78
CA ASP A 287 -23.63 -15.24 0.68
C ASP A 287 -23.89 -15.58 -0.80
N GLY A 288 -22.90 -16.20 -1.44
CA GLY A 288 -22.86 -16.31 -2.90
C GLY A 288 -22.46 -15.00 -3.57
N LEU A 289 -23.01 -14.73 -4.76
CA LEU A 289 -22.54 -13.62 -5.61
C LEU A 289 -23.28 -12.28 -5.40
N LEU A 290 -24.54 -12.32 -4.97
CA LEU A 290 -25.43 -11.15 -5.00
C LEU A 290 -26.21 -10.92 -3.70
N VAL A 291 -26.12 -11.83 -2.73
CA VAL A 291 -26.87 -11.72 -1.48
C VAL A 291 -25.93 -11.26 -0.39
N VAL A 292 -26.31 -10.20 0.31
CA VAL A 292 -25.61 -9.73 1.50
C VAL A 292 -26.41 -10.15 2.73
N THR A 293 -25.72 -10.57 3.78
CA THR A 293 -26.33 -11.01 5.04
C THR A 293 -26.62 -9.79 5.94
N PRO A 294 -27.89 -9.40 6.17
CA PRO A 294 -28.22 -8.16 6.87
C PRO A 294 -28.22 -8.32 8.41
N THR A 295 -27.41 -9.24 8.94
CA THR A 295 -27.39 -9.61 10.37
C THR A 295 -25.97 -9.92 10.80
N ASP A 296 -25.68 -9.78 12.10
CA ASP A 296 -24.36 -10.10 12.65
C ASP A 296 -23.99 -11.57 12.33
N ASP A 297 -22.80 -11.79 11.78
CA ASP A 297 -22.32 -13.11 11.33
C ASP A 297 -20.85 -13.27 11.77
N PRO A 298 -20.40 -14.46 12.21
CA PRO A 298 -19.01 -14.68 12.59
C PRO A 298 -18.00 -14.50 11.43
N LEU A 299 -18.47 -14.40 10.19
CA LEU A 299 -17.68 -14.08 9.02
C LEU A 299 -17.66 -12.58 8.68
N ASP A 300 -18.51 -11.76 9.30
CA ASP A 300 -18.62 -10.32 9.07
C ASP A 300 -17.52 -9.58 9.84
N VAL A 301 -16.48 -9.14 9.13
CA VAL A 301 -15.33 -8.45 9.69
C VAL A 301 -15.68 -7.00 9.91
N LEU A 302 -15.34 -6.47 11.08
CA LEU A 302 -15.53 -5.05 11.41
C LEU A 302 -14.21 -4.29 11.37
N SER A 303 -13.11 -4.97 11.70
CA SER A 303 -11.78 -4.37 11.64
C SER A 303 -10.68 -5.42 11.71
N THR A 304 -9.49 -5.09 11.17
CA THR A 304 -8.26 -5.83 11.43
C THR A 304 -7.18 -4.94 12.03
N LYS A 305 -6.42 -5.51 12.98
CA LYS A 305 -5.38 -4.81 13.71
C LYS A 305 -4.09 -5.62 13.72
N TYR A 306 -3.04 -4.96 13.31
CA TYR A 306 -1.67 -5.43 13.37
C TYR A 306 -0.97 -4.79 14.55
N SER A 307 -0.28 -5.63 15.31
CA SER A 307 0.51 -5.26 16.46
C SER A 307 1.66 -6.23 16.60
N CYS A 308 2.42 -6.14 17.68
CA CYS A 308 3.48 -7.07 17.96
C CYS A 308 3.59 -7.27 19.46
N GLU A 309 4.26 -8.34 19.87
CA GLU A 309 4.60 -8.60 21.26
C GLU A 309 5.96 -9.30 21.38
N GLY A 310 6.48 -9.36 22.60
CA GLY A 310 7.77 -9.96 22.90
C GLY A 310 8.96 -9.07 22.52
N SER A 311 10.17 -9.61 22.67
CA SER A 311 11.40 -8.91 22.36
C SER A 311 12.42 -9.84 21.68
N GLY A 312 13.15 -9.29 20.70
CA GLY A 312 14.27 -9.95 20.04
C GLY A 312 13.90 -11.21 19.28
N PRO A 313 14.60 -12.34 19.50
CA PRO A 313 14.27 -13.59 18.82
C PRO A 313 12.84 -14.07 19.12
N SER A 314 12.23 -13.58 20.21
CA SER A 314 10.86 -13.92 20.61
C SER A 314 9.80 -12.94 20.08
N THR A 315 10.20 -11.90 19.33
CA THR A 315 9.26 -10.94 18.76
C THR A 315 8.30 -11.64 17.81
N GLN A 316 7.02 -11.42 18.04
CA GLN A 316 5.92 -11.98 17.26
C GLN A 316 5.13 -10.85 16.62
N LEU A 317 4.72 -11.05 15.38
CA LEU A 317 3.63 -10.31 14.78
C LEU A 317 2.33 -10.84 15.40
N VAL A 318 1.48 -9.93 15.85
CA VAL A 318 0.16 -10.23 16.40
C VAL A 318 -0.87 -9.57 15.50
N THR A 319 -1.80 -10.36 14.99
CA THR A 319 -2.92 -9.87 14.20
C THR A 319 -4.22 -10.15 14.95
N SER A 320 -5.16 -9.23 14.91
CA SER A 320 -6.50 -9.43 15.44
C SER A 320 -7.57 -9.02 14.45
N MET A 321 -8.60 -9.86 14.36
CA MET A 321 -9.77 -9.65 13.54
C MET A 321 -11.01 -9.62 14.43
N LYS A 322 -11.68 -8.47 14.44
CA LYS A 322 -12.95 -8.28 15.13
C LYS A 322 -14.09 -8.58 14.16
N VAL A 323 -15.01 -9.45 14.56
CA VAL A 323 -16.19 -9.79 13.78
C VAL A 323 -17.48 -9.34 14.47
N SER A 324 -18.57 -9.18 13.73
CA SER A 324 -19.85 -8.76 14.30
C SER A 324 -20.59 -9.90 15.00
N GLY A 325 -20.47 -11.14 14.50
CA GLY A 325 -21.10 -12.31 15.09
C GLY A 325 -20.39 -12.92 16.30
N SER A 326 -21.06 -13.85 16.97
CA SER A 326 -20.50 -14.58 18.12
C SER A 326 -19.53 -15.67 17.69
N LEU A 327 -18.41 -15.79 18.42
CA LEU A 327 -17.40 -16.85 18.23
C LEU A 327 -17.58 -18.06 19.17
N GLY A 328 -18.72 -18.17 19.87
CA GLY A 328 -18.91 -19.20 20.89
C GLY A 328 -19.10 -20.63 20.35
N ALA A 329 -19.95 -20.82 19.34
CA ALA A 329 -20.23 -22.11 18.73
C ALA A 329 -20.05 -22.02 17.21
N LEU A 330 -18.82 -22.22 16.75
CA LEU A 330 -18.46 -22.08 15.34
C LEU A 330 -18.64 -23.41 14.59
N PRO A 331 -19.37 -23.42 13.46
CA PRO A 331 -19.40 -24.55 12.53
C PRO A 331 -18.01 -24.91 12.00
N ALA A 332 -17.84 -26.15 11.54
CA ALA A 332 -16.64 -26.56 10.81
C ALA A 332 -16.56 -25.88 9.43
N GLY A 333 -15.35 -25.68 8.93
CA GLY A 333 -15.11 -25.17 7.57
C GLY A 333 -15.18 -23.64 7.43
N LEU A 334 -15.11 -22.90 8.53
CA LEU A 334 -14.95 -21.44 8.53
C LEU A 334 -13.46 -21.08 8.54
N ASN A 335 -13.10 -20.02 7.82
CA ASN A 335 -11.74 -19.53 7.72
C ASN A 335 -11.71 -18.01 7.91
N TRP A 336 -10.70 -17.54 8.63
CA TRP A 336 -10.36 -16.12 8.79
C TRP A 336 -8.90 -15.97 8.44
N ARG A 337 -8.61 -15.11 7.47
CA ARG A 337 -7.28 -14.91 6.91
C ARG A 337 -6.92 -13.44 6.96
N GLU A 338 -5.76 -13.15 7.52
CA GLU A 338 -5.16 -11.82 7.47
C GLU A 338 -3.95 -11.87 6.55
N SER A 339 -3.90 -11.00 5.55
CA SER A 339 -2.78 -10.92 4.59
C SER A 339 -2.11 -9.56 4.66
N PHE A 340 -0.81 -9.55 4.39
CA PHE A 340 0.02 -8.35 4.36
C PHE A 340 1.25 -8.58 3.48
N ALA A 341 1.91 -7.49 3.10
CA ALA A 341 3.18 -7.51 2.40
C ALA A 341 4.25 -6.77 3.21
N ALA A 342 5.44 -7.35 3.31
CA ALA A 342 6.64 -6.68 3.80
C ALA A 342 7.55 -6.30 2.64
N ASN A 343 8.50 -5.37 2.83
CA ASN A 343 9.46 -4.95 1.80
C ASN A 343 8.80 -4.48 0.49
N ALA A 344 7.56 -4.00 0.56
CA ALA A 344 6.88 -3.44 -0.60
C ALA A 344 7.54 -2.09 -0.98
N PRO A 345 7.77 -1.84 -2.27
CA PRO A 345 8.14 -0.52 -2.77
C PRO A 345 7.10 0.53 -2.36
N ASN A 346 7.54 1.78 -2.14
CA ASN A 346 6.67 2.90 -1.80
C ASN A 346 5.81 2.71 -0.53
N SER A 347 6.24 1.89 0.44
CA SER A 347 5.58 1.72 1.74
C SER A 347 5.62 2.99 2.60
N VAL A 348 4.80 3.97 2.22
CA VAL A 348 4.64 5.27 2.86
C VAL A 348 3.14 5.55 2.96
N LEU A 349 2.70 6.08 4.09
CA LEU A 349 1.33 6.54 4.26
C LEU A 349 1.03 7.72 3.34
N SER A 350 -0.21 7.80 2.90
CA SER A 350 -0.73 8.99 2.23
C SER A 350 -0.56 10.24 3.10
N PRO A 351 -0.54 11.45 2.53
CA PRO A 351 -0.46 12.68 3.31
C PRO A 351 -1.59 12.85 4.33
N THR A 352 -2.75 12.23 4.09
CA THR A 352 -3.89 12.23 5.03
C THR A 352 -3.76 11.13 6.09
N GLY A 353 -2.95 10.10 5.86
CA GLY A 353 -2.71 8.99 6.77
C GLY A 353 -3.70 7.83 6.63
N ASP A 354 -4.67 7.94 5.72
CA ASP A 354 -5.82 7.02 5.64
C ASP A 354 -5.54 5.75 4.82
N TYR A 355 -4.46 5.74 4.03
CA TYR A 355 -4.04 4.58 3.24
C TYR A 355 -2.52 4.60 3.02
N SER A 356 -1.98 3.52 2.44
CA SER A 356 -0.55 3.36 2.14
C SER A 356 -0.35 3.27 0.64
N PHE A 357 0.65 3.98 0.10
CA PHE A 357 1.08 3.86 -1.31
C PHE A 357 1.91 2.60 -1.61
N GLY A 358 2.14 1.76 -0.58
CA GLY A 358 2.95 0.57 -0.68
C GLY A 358 2.41 -0.43 -1.70
N LEU A 359 3.28 -0.84 -2.62
CA LEU A 359 2.97 -1.80 -3.67
C LEU A 359 3.03 -3.21 -3.11
N SER A 360 1.95 -3.63 -2.48
CA SER A 360 1.86 -4.91 -1.77
C SER A 360 2.17 -6.09 -2.71
N ASP A 361 1.84 -5.95 -4.00
CA ASP A 361 2.15 -6.90 -5.06
C ASP A 361 3.63 -7.12 -5.37
N ARG A 362 4.46 -6.14 -5.05
CA ARG A 362 5.91 -6.17 -5.28
C ARG A 362 6.69 -6.42 -3.99
N GLY A 363 5.98 -6.68 -2.89
CA GLY A 363 6.56 -7.06 -1.62
C GLY A 363 6.58 -8.56 -1.39
N ASP A 364 7.19 -8.96 -0.28
CA ASP A 364 7.10 -10.32 0.24
C ASP A 364 5.73 -10.50 0.90
N GLN A 365 4.85 -11.27 0.25
CA GLN A 365 3.46 -11.42 0.70
C GLN A 365 3.29 -12.61 1.65
N PHE A 366 2.59 -12.36 2.75
CA PHE A 366 2.35 -13.33 3.81
C PHE A 366 0.88 -13.36 4.21
N TYR A 367 0.50 -14.42 4.91
CA TYR A 367 -0.79 -14.50 5.57
C TYR A 367 -0.72 -15.27 6.89
N LEU A 368 -1.61 -14.93 7.81
CA LEU A 368 -2.03 -15.79 8.93
C LEU A 368 -3.45 -16.26 8.68
N ARG A 369 -3.77 -17.49 9.09
CA ARG A 369 -5.11 -18.06 8.95
C ARG A 369 -5.54 -18.82 10.19
N ALA A 370 -6.73 -18.50 10.69
CA ALA A 370 -7.48 -19.30 11.64
C ALA A 370 -8.55 -20.11 10.89
N SER A 371 -8.78 -21.37 11.29
CA SER A 371 -9.82 -22.22 10.69
C SER A 371 -10.45 -23.18 11.68
N THR A 372 -11.72 -23.55 11.49
CA THR A 372 -12.50 -24.45 12.37
C THR A 372 -12.60 -25.90 11.87
N ASP A 373 -11.70 -26.35 10.98
CA ASP A 373 -11.80 -27.66 10.28
C ASP A 373 -10.67 -28.64 10.70
N PRO A 374 -10.94 -29.92 11.11
CA PRO A 374 -12.25 -30.56 11.32
C PRO A 374 -12.67 -30.78 12.78
N THR A 375 -11.82 -30.51 13.79
CA THR A 375 -12.15 -30.84 15.20
C THR A 375 -11.68 -29.83 16.26
N GLN A 376 -10.71 -28.96 15.95
CA GLN A 376 -10.25 -27.88 16.82
C GLN A 376 -9.79 -26.68 15.97
N PRO A 377 -9.85 -25.46 16.52
CA PRO A 377 -9.23 -24.28 15.92
C PRO A 377 -7.79 -24.54 15.49
N GLN A 378 -7.48 -24.31 14.22
CA GLN A 378 -6.13 -24.37 13.69
C GLN A 378 -5.65 -22.98 13.30
N PHE A 379 -4.38 -22.70 13.58
CA PHE A 379 -3.72 -21.46 13.22
C PHE A 379 -2.50 -21.79 12.35
N ALA A 380 -2.38 -21.09 11.23
CA ALA A 380 -1.30 -21.30 10.29
C ALA A 380 -0.77 -19.96 9.79
N TYR A 381 0.48 -19.97 9.35
CA TYR A 381 1.03 -18.88 8.55
C TYR A 381 1.54 -19.43 7.22
N GLY A 382 1.68 -18.54 6.25
CA GLY A 382 2.23 -18.90 4.96
C GLY A 382 2.57 -17.70 4.10
N THR A 383 2.94 -18.00 2.86
CA THR A 383 3.23 -17.02 1.82
C THR A 383 2.06 -16.91 0.86
N ALA A 384 1.90 -15.75 0.24
CA ALA A 384 1.01 -15.55 -0.89
C ALA A 384 1.85 -15.20 -2.13
N VAL A 385 1.37 -15.58 -3.31
CA VAL A 385 1.99 -15.21 -4.58
C VAL A 385 0.88 -14.82 -5.54
N ARG A 386 1.05 -13.69 -6.23
CA ARG A 386 0.18 -13.33 -7.35
C ARG A 386 0.57 -14.10 -8.60
N ASN A 387 -0.43 -14.74 -9.19
CA ASN A 387 -0.34 -15.40 -10.47
C ASN A 387 -0.60 -14.39 -11.61
N SER A 388 -0.17 -14.75 -12.82
CA SER A 388 -0.35 -13.95 -14.04
C SER A 388 -1.80 -13.68 -14.42
N ASP A 389 -2.74 -14.51 -13.96
CA ASP A 389 -4.18 -14.32 -14.11
C ASP A 389 -4.78 -13.38 -13.04
N GLY A 390 -3.94 -12.84 -12.17
CA GLY A 390 -4.31 -11.97 -11.08
C GLY A 390 -4.70 -12.70 -9.79
N THR A 391 -4.96 -14.01 -9.82
CA THR A 391 -5.33 -14.75 -8.62
C THR A 391 -4.17 -14.84 -7.62
N LEU A 392 -4.50 -15.03 -6.34
CA LEU A 392 -3.49 -15.23 -5.30
C LEU A 392 -3.46 -16.71 -4.87
N SER A 393 -2.28 -17.31 -5.00
CA SER A 393 -1.98 -18.63 -4.45
C SER A 393 -1.44 -18.51 -3.05
N TYR A 394 -2.07 -19.23 -2.11
CA TYR A 394 -1.70 -19.24 -0.70
C TYR A 394 -1.02 -20.55 -0.36
N THR A 395 0.23 -20.49 0.08
CA THR A 395 1.02 -21.67 0.45
C THR A 395 1.29 -21.67 1.94
N ARG A 396 0.76 -22.67 2.64
CA ARG A 396 1.00 -22.86 4.08
C ARG A 396 2.47 -23.22 4.31
N GLN A 397 3.15 -22.45 5.16
CA GLN A 397 4.55 -22.69 5.51
C GLN A 397 4.69 -23.31 6.91
N GLY A 398 3.77 -23.03 7.82
CA GLY A 398 3.83 -23.60 9.16
C GLY A 398 2.61 -23.35 10.02
N THR A 399 2.78 -23.66 11.31
CA THR A 399 1.76 -23.47 12.34
C THR A 399 1.99 -22.11 13.03
N ALA A 400 0.90 -21.37 13.24
CA ALA A 400 0.87 -20.16 14.05
C ALA A 400 0.20 -20.48 15.40
N SER A 401 0.19 -19.54 16.33
CA SER A 401 -0.64 -19.62 17.54
C SER A 401 -1.79 -18.62 17.46
N GLY A 402 -2.80 -18.76 18.31
CA GLY A 402 -3.94 -17.86 18.30
C GLY A 402 -5.06 -18.29 19.22
N SER A 403 -6.15 -17.53 19.22
CA SER A 403 -7.34 -17.76 20.03
C SER A 403 -8.59 -17.17 19.39
N PHE A 404 -9.73 -17.76 19.71
CA PHE A 404 -11.07 -17.21 19.46
C PHE A 404 -11.62 -16.73 20.81
N ASP A 405 -11.87 -15.44 20.94
CA ASP A 405 -12.46 -14.85 22.14
C ASP A 405 -13.94 -14.52 21.87
N SER A 406 -14.83 -15.29 22.49
CA SER A 406 -16.28 -15.11 22.36
C SER A 406 -16.82 -13.94 23.17
N ALA A 407 -16.11 -13.45 24.19
CA ALA A 407 -16.54 -12.29 24.97
C ALA A 407 -16.33 -10.99 24.18
N THR A 408 -15.28 -10.95 23.37
CA THR A 408 -14.93 -9.80 22.55
C THR A 408 -15.17 -10.03 21.06
N SER A 409 -15.70 -11.17 20.61
CA SER A 409 -15.83 -11.54 19.19
C SER A 409 -14.56 -11.27 18.38
N THR A 410 -13.40 -11.54 18.98
CA THR A 410 -12.10 -11.24 18.39
C THR A 410 -11.31 -12.51 18.17
N ILE A 411 -10.69 -12.60 17.01
CA ILE A 411 -9.80 -13.70 16.61
C ILE A 411 -8.40 -13.14 16.65
N THR A 412 -7.51 -13.73 17.44
CA THR A 412 -6.11 -13.30 17.52
C THR A 412 -5.23 -14.38 16.93
N MET A 413 -4.26 -13.99 16.10
CA MET A 413 -3.27 -14.88 15.52
C MET A 413 -1.87 -14.30 15.76
N LYS A 414 -0.89 -15.18 15.98
CA LYS A 414 0.48 -14.79 16.29
C LYS A 414 1.48 -15.64 15.53
N VAL A 415 2.51 -14.99 15.01
CA VAL A 415 3.62 -15.67 14.33
C VAL A 415 4.95 -15.02 14.74
N PRO A 416 5.97 -15.80 15.14
CA PRO A 416 7.31 -15.26 15.32
C PRO A 416 7.83 -14.65 14.03
N LEU A 417 8.42 -13.44 14.09
CA LEU A 417 8.98 -12.80 12.88
C LEU A 417 10.06 -13.66 12.22
N ALA A 418 10.83 -14.37 13.04
CA ALA A 418 11.83 -15.34 12.60
C ALA A 418 11.26 -16.48 11.74
N SER A 419 9.96 -16.79 11.87
CA SER A 419 9.29 -17.81 11.04
C SER A 419 8.94 -17.29 9.63
N LEU A 420 8.84 -15.97 9.46
CA LEU A 420 8.55 -15.34 8.16
C LEU A 420 9.83 -15.09 7.34
N ASN A 421 10.93 -14.76 8.04
CA ASN A 421 12.21 -14.38 7.43
C ASN A 421 12.84 -15.37 6.43
N PRO A 422 12.69 -16.71 6.56
CA PRO A 422 13.18 -17.64 5.55
C PRO A 422 12.56 -17.48 4.16
N PHE A 423 11.42 -16.77 4.06
CA PHE A 423 10.67 -16.58 2.82
C PHE A 423 10.76 -15.16 2.26
N VAL A 424 11.59 -14.30 2.87
CA VAL A 424 11.86 -12.94 2.38
C VAL A 424 12.73 -13.00 1.13
N THR A 425 12.31 -12.27 0.09
CA THR A 425 12.95 -12.25 -1.23
C THR A 425 13.17 -10.84 -1.79
N HIS A 426 12.40 -9.84 -1.35
CA HIS A 426 12.42 -8.47 -1.92
C HIS A 426 13.11 -7.42 -1.05
N GLY A 427 13.65 -7.80 0.11
CA GLY A 427 14.32 -6.82 0.97
C GLY A 427 14.99 -7.41 2.19
N SER A 428 14.98 -6.63 3.27
CA SER A 428 15.61 -7.03 4.54
C SER A 428 14.71 -7.98 5.31
N ALA A 429 15.33 -8.72 6.24
CA ALA A 429 14.58 -9.51 7.20
C ALA A 429 13.54 -8.64 7.92
N ILE A 430 12.33 -9.17 8.07
CA ILE A 430 11.22 -8.59 8.81
C ILE A 430 11.61 -8.53 10.29
N GLY A 431 11.53 -7.33 10.84
CA GLY A 431 11.92 -7.01 12.20
C GLY A 431 11.36 -5.67 12.66
N PRO A 432 11.80 -5.18 13.82
CA PRO A 432 11.43 -3.85 14.30
C PRO A 432 11.79 -2.77 13.26
N GLY A 433 10.86 -1.87 12.99
CA GLY A 433 10.99 -0.83 11.96
C GLY A 433 10.58 -1.28 10.55
N SER A 434 10.38 -2.58 10.29
CA SER A 434 9.77 -3.03 9.04
C SER A 434 8.34 -2.49 8.92
N VAL A 435 7.98 -2.05 7.72
CA VAL A 435 6.64 -1.57 7.38
C VAL A 435 5.89 -2.68 6.65
N LEU A 436 4.68 -2.98 7.13
CA LEU A 436 3.73 -3.90 6.52
C LEU A 436 2.61 -3.11 5.84
N VAL A 437 2.32 -3.43 4.60
CA VAL A 437 1.29 -2.79 3.76
C VAL A 437 0.36 -3.83 3.15
N GLY A 438 -0.67 -3.42 2.41
CA GLY A 438 -1.69 -4.32 1.86
C GLY A 438 -2.36 -5.17 2.95
N LEU A 439 -2.56 -4.54 4.10
CA LEU A 439 -3.19 -5.13 5.27
C LEU A 439 -4.64 -5.40 4.92
N ARG A 440 -5.07 -6.67 5.01
CA ARG A 440 -6.46 -7.04 4.76
C ARG A 440 -6.89 -8.24 5.61
N GLY A 441 -8.16 -8.23 5.99
CA GLY A 441 -8.91 -9.36 6.49
C GLY A 441 -9.76 -9.98 5.39
N GLN A 442 -9.87 -11.30 5.42
CA GLN A 442 -10.81 -12.04 4.60
C GLN A 442 -11.37 -13.19 5.41
N THR A 443 -12.67 -13.39 5.34
CA THR A 443 -13.32 -14.58 5.87
C THR A 443 -13.98 -15.34 4.74
N PHE A 444 -14.06 -16.65 4.88
CA PHE A 444 -14.73 -17.47 3.89
C PHE A 444 -15.06 -18.86 4.44
N THR A 445 -16.13 -19.43 3.90
CA THR A 445 -16.41 -20.85 4.04
C THR A 445 -15.65 -21.65 2.99
N SER A 446 -15.30 -22.91 3.29
CA SER A 446 -14.61 -23.80 2.35
C SER A 446 -15.47 -24.25 1.15
N GLN A 447 -16.70 -23.76 1.00
CA GLN A 447 -17.64 -24.17 -0.04
C GLN A 447 -17.51 -23.29 -1.29
N VAL A 448 -17.77 -23.86 -2.47
CA VAL A 448 -17.86 -23.09 -3.72
C VAL A 448 -19.04 -22.11 -3.63
N ASN A 449 -18.79 -20.83 -3.93
CA ASN A 449 -19.77 -19.75 -3.76
C ASN A 449 -20.37 -19.68 -2.34
N GLY A 450 -19.62 -20.14 -1.33
CA GLY A 450 -20.04 -20.01 0.05
C GLY A 450 -19.87 -18.57 0.55
N LYS A 451 -20.24 -18.35 1.82
CA LYS A 451 -20.10 -17.03 2.43
C LYS A 451 -18.66 -16.54 2.39
N ARG A 452 -18.49 -15.25 2.10
CA ARG A 452 -17.20 -14.56 2.06
C ARG A 452 -17.38 -13.12 2.50
N ASP A 453 -16.37 -12.64 3.20
CA ASP A 453 -16.21 -11.24 3.49
C ASP A 453 -14.75 -10.81 3.27
N ILE A 454 -14.54 -9.55 2.89
CA ILE A 454 -13.23 -8.98 2.60
C ILE A 454 -13.23 -7.54 3.08
N THR A 455 -12.30 -7.23 3.99
CA THR A 455 -12.11 -5.86 4.41
C THR A 455 -11.53 -5.02 3.29
N ARG A 456 -12.07 -3.82 3.11
CA ARG A 456 -11.65 -2.88 2.07
C ARG A 456 -10.73 -1.80 2.63
N GLY A 457 -9.70 -1.44 1.85
CA GLY A 457 -8.74 -0.40 2.23
C GLY A 457 -7.80 -0.83 3.35
N GLY A 458 -7.04 0.13 3.87
CA GLY A 458 -6.11 -0.12 4.97
C GLY A 458 -4.91 0.81 4.96
N THR A 459 -4.50 1.20 6.16
CA THR A 459 -3.24 1.91 6.41
C THR A 459 -2.06 0.92 6.37
N GLN A 460 -0.90 1.33 6.88
CA GLN A 460 0.24 0.45 7.09
C GLN A 460 0.47 0.18 8.58
N TYR A 461 1.25 -0.85 8.88
CA TYR A 461 1.73 -1.13 10.23
C TYR A 461 3.25 -1.12 10.27
N THR A 462 3.85 -0.30 11.14
CA THR A 462 5.29 -0.35 11.42
C THR A 462 5.51 -1.20 12.66
N ILE A 463 6.33 -2.24 12.54
CA ILE A 463 6.61 -3.16 13.64
C ILE A 463 7.37 -2.39 14.75
N GLY A 464 6.68 -2.09 15.85
CA GLY A 464 7.16 -1.19 16.90
C GLY A 464 7.75 -1.87 18.15
N CYS A 465 7.71 -3.20 18.23
CA CYS A 465 8.26 -3.92 19.37
C CYS A 465 9.77 -3.90 19.24
N ALA A 466 10.42 -3.05 20.05
CA ALA A 466 11.86 -2.89 20.02
C ALA A 466 12.55 -4.27 20.19
N PRO A 467 13.72 -4.48 19.55
CA PRO A 467 14.58 -5.58 19.97
C PRO A 467 14.88 -5.40 21.47
N PRO A 468 15.14 -6.49 22.22
CA PRO A 468 15.47 -6.37 23.61
C PRO A 468 16.77 -5.59 23.66
N ALA A 469 16.83 -4.56 24.49
CA ALA A 469 17.96 -3.64 24.51
C ALA A 469 18.37 -3.38 25.96
N ALA A 470 19.61 -3.73 26.27
CA ALA A 470 20.30 -3.17 27.42
C ALA A 470 20.78 -1.76 27.04
N ASP A 471 20.93 -0.87 28.00
CA ASP A 471 21.65 0.40 27.80
C ASP A 471 22.58 0.55 29.01
N LEU A 472 23.74 -0.08 28.90
CA LEU A 472 24.77 0.00 29.90
C LEU A 472 25.44 1.37 29.79
N SER A 473 25.83 1.90 30.92
CA SER A 473 26.64 3.10 31.00
C SER A 473 27.61 2.95 32.14
N VAL A 474 28.80 3.50 31.98
CA VAL A 474 29.82 3.47 33.03
C VAL A 474 30.29 4.88 33.33
N THR A 475 30.41 5.17 34.62
CA THR A 475 31.08 6.39 35.11
C THR A 475 32.24 5.97 36.00
N LYS A 476 33.26 6.83 36.05
CA LYS A 476 34.46 6.58 36.85
C LYS A 476 34.91 7.87 37.53
N THR A 477 35.20 7.75 38.81
CA THR A 477 35.76 8.84 39.63
C THR A 477 36.94 8.32 40.43
N ASP A 478 37.80 9.22 40.89
CA ASP A 478 38.98 8.92 41.68
C ASP A 478 39.06 9.81 42.92
N SER A 479 39.63 9.28 44.01
CA SER A 479 39.86 10.02 45.22
C SER A 479 40.99 9.39 46.06
N PRO A 480 41.90 10.19 46.65
CA PRO A 480 42.00 11.66 46.50
C PRO A 480 42.62 12.06 45.15
N ASP A 481 42.29 13.26 44.65
CA ASP A 481 42.99 13.92 43.53
C ASP A 481 43.30 15.39 43.91
N PRO A 482 44.57 15.77 44.12
CA PRO A 482 45.78 14.97 43.91
C PRO A 482 46.04 13.93 45.00
N VAL A 483 46.83 12.89 44.65
CA VAL A 483 47.33 11.84 45.56
C VAL A 483 48.86 11.86 45.61
N HIS A 484 49.47 11.47 46.73
CA HIS A 484 50.94 11.37 46.86
C HIS A 484 51.44 9.97 46.50
N ILE A 485 52.70 9.84 46.09
CA ILE A 485 53.32 8.53 45.80
C ILE A 485 53.16 7.59 47.02
N GLY A 486 52.75 6.34 46.76
CA GLY A 486 52.59 5.30 47.77
C GLY A 486 51.32 5.39 48.63
N GLN A 487 50.55 6.48 48.53
CA GLN A 487 49.24 6.61 49.20
C GLN A 487 48.16 5.84 48.44
N ASN A 488 47.07 5.49 49.13
CA ASN A 488 45.92 4.85 48.49
C ASN A 488 45.18 5.85 47.60
N LEU A 489 44.99 5.45 46.35
CA LEU A 489 44.08 6.06 45.39
C LEU A 489 42.93 5.07 45.13
N THR A 490 41.71 5.55 45.29
CA THR A 490 40.50 4.75 45.09
C THR A 490 39.81 5.19 43.82
N TYR A 491 39.62 4.26 42.88
CA TYR A 491 38.72 4.45 41.77
C TYR A 491 37.35 3.87 42.10
N THR A 492 36.31 4.70 41.98
CA THR A 492 34.91 4.30 42.11
C THR A 492 34.29 4.27 40.72
N ILE A 493 33.85 3.09 40.30
CA ILE A 493 33.22 2.84 39.00
C ILE A 493 31.76 2.49 39.26
N THR A 494 30.86 3.14 38.53
CA THR A 494 29.42 2.85 38.60
C THR A 494 28.95 2.40 37.23
N VAL A 495 28.47 1.16 37.15
CA VAL A 495 27.83 0.57 35.97
C VAL A 495 26.32 0.62 36.17
N ARG A 496 25.59 1.20 35.22
CA ARG A 496 24.13 1.30 35.27
C ARG A 496 23.52 0.74 34.01
N ASN A 497 22.39 0.03 34.12
CA ASN A 497 21.55 -0.35 32.99
C ASN A 497 20.31 0.56 32.93
N SER A 498 20.25 1.44 31.94
CA SER A 498 19.10 2.34 31.69
C SER A 498 18.14 1.78 30.64
N GLY A 499 18.43 0.59 30.09
CA GLY A 499 17.64 -0.03 29.03
C GLY A 499 16.33 -0.62 29.57
N PRO A 500 15.32 -0.79 28.71
CA PRO A 500 14.04 -1.39 29.10
C PRO A 500 14.18 -2.85 29.57
N ASP A 501 15.23 -3.56 29.14
CA ASP A 501 15.47 -4.97 29.49
C ASP A 501 16.66 -5.15 30.44
N ALA A 502 16.69 -6.30 31.14
CA ALA A 502 17.83 -6.68 31.97
C ALA A 502 19.04 -7.09 31.12
N ALA A 503 20.22 -6.54 31.43
CA ALA A 503 21.49 -6.90 30.80
C ALA A 503 22.06 -8.16 31.47
N THR A 504 22.27 -9.25 30.72
CA THR A 504 22.83 -10.51 31.23
C THR A 504 24.27 -10.72 30.77
N GLY A 505 25.05 -11.46 31.57
CA GLY A 505 26.46 -11.72 31.28
C GLY A 505 27.32 -10.46 31.25
N VAL A 506 26.99 -9.46 32.09
CA VAL A 506 27.69 -8.18 32.12
C VAL A 506 29.12 -8.36 32.63
N THR A 507 30.08 -7.80 31.90
CA THR A 507 31.50 -7.75 32.27
C THR A 507 32.02 -6.33 32.23
N ALA A 508 32.82 -5.94 33.24
CA ALA A 508 33.57 -4.70 33.26
C ALA A 508 35.07 -4.99 33.26
N THR A 509 35.81 -4.34 32.36
CA THR A 509 37.26 -4.46 32.21
C THR A 509 37.91 -3.13 32.49
N ASP A 510 38.78 -3.08 33.50
CA ASP A 510 39.47 -1.87 33.94
C ASP A 510 40.98 -2.02 33.71
N LEU A 511 41.56 -1.18 32.85
CA LEU A 511 42.99 -1.18 32.53
C LEU A 511 43.76 -0.38 33.58
N LEU A 512 44.57 -1.06 34.39
CA LEU A 512 45.35 -0.42 35.44
C LEU A 512 46.47 0.46 34.84
N PRO A 513 46.72 1.66 35.38
CA PRO A 513 47.80 2.52 34.90
C PRO A 513 49.17 1.88 35.15
N LYS A 514 50.11 2.00 34.20
CA LYS A 514 51.48 1.44 34.32
C LYS A 514 52.25 1.88 35.59
N ASN A 515 51.92 3.03 36.16
CA ASN A 515 52.57 3.58 37.35
C ASN A 515 51.69 3.53 38.61
N ALA A 516 50.80 2.54 38.69
CA ALA A 516 49.93 2.33 39.86
C ALA A 516 49.95 0.85 40.28
N GLY A 517 50.48 0.57 41.46
CA GLY A 517 50.47 -0.77 42.05
C GLY A 517 49.07 -1.13 42.52
N PHE A 518 48.56 -2.30 42.11
CA PHE A 518 47.25 -2.78 42.56
C PHE A 518 47.24 -3.06 44.07
N GLY A 519 46.19 -2.62 44.76
CA GLY A 519 45.94 -2.92 46.18
C GLY A 519 44.83 -3.96 46.35
N SER A 520 43.58 -3.55 46.09
CA SER A 520 42.41 -4.40 46.27
C SER A 520 41.28 -4.00 45.33
N THR A 521 40.30 -4.89 45.16
CA THR A 521 39.06 -4.59 44.45
C THR A 521 37.86 -5.18 45.19
N SER A 522 36.73 -4.49 45.12
CA SER A 522 35.44 -4.98 45.59
C SER A 522 34.33 -4.56 44.63
N THR A 523 33.21 -5.28 44.66
CA THR A 523 32.01 -4.96 43.88
C THR A 523 30.77 -5.22 44.71
N THR A 524 29.70 -4.46 44.48
CA THR A 524 28.40 -4.70 45.13
C THR A 524 27.66 -5.89 44.54
N GLN A 525 28.04 -6.35 43.34
CA GLN A 525 27.45 -7.50 42.66
C GLN A 525 28.50 -8.27 41.84
N GLY A 526 28.41 -9.59 41.85
CA GLY A 526 29.30 -10.45 41.09
C GLY A 526 30.68 -10.59 41.74
N SER A 527 31.72 -10.70 40.92
CA SER A 527 33.10 -10.84 41.41
C SER A 527 34.09 -10.09 40.52
N CYS A 528 35.16 -9.57 41.13
CA CYS A 528 36.26 -8.89 40.44
C CYS A 528 37.57 -9.61 40.76
N SER A 529 38.44 -9.74 39.75
CA SER A 529 39.76 -10.35 39.91
C SER A 529 40.82 -9.58 39.13
N LEU A 530 42.00 -9.45 39.73
CA LEU A 530 43.18 -8.94 39.04
C LEU A 530 43.64 -9.96 37.99
N LYS A 531 44.01 -9.47 36.81
CA LYS A 531 44.69 -10.19 35.73
C LYS A 531 46.08 -9.58 35.54
N PRO A 532 47.09 -10.00 36.32
CA PRO A 532 48.41 -9.37 36.35
C PRO A 532 49.07 -9.34 34.97
N GLU A 533 48.90 -10.41 34.20
CA GLU A 533 49.50 -10.61 32.88
C GLU A 533 48.98 -9.63 31.81
N LYS A 534 47.83 -9.00 32.07
CA LYS A 534 47.22 -7.98 31.19
C LYS A 534 47.13 -6.60 31.84
N ALA A 535 47.67 -6.44 33.06
CA ALA A 535 47.56 -5.23 33.87
C ALA A 535 46.13 -4.68 33.97
N MET A 536 45.15 -5.54 34.26
CA MET A 536 43.73 -5.16 34.32
C MET A 536 43.00 -5.82 35.49
N VAL A 537 41.87 -5.23 35.89
CA VAL A 537 40.86 -5.87 36.73
C VAL A 537 39.69 -6.28 35.85
N LEU A 538 39.32 -7.55 35.91
CA LEU A 538 38.16 -8.09 35.20
C LEU A 538 37.06 -8.42 36.22
N CYS A 539 35.89 -7.82 36.03
CA CYS A 539 34.71 -8.01 36.86
C CYS A 539 33.60 -8.70 36.07
N SER A 540 33.14 -9.86 36.57
CA SER A 540 31.96 -10.56 36.07
C SER A 540 30.78 -10.19 36.96
N LEU A 541 29.90 -9.32 36.46
CA LEU A 541 28.80 -8.70 37.22
C LEU A 541 27.49 -9.50 37.12
N GLY A 542 27.37 -10.40 36.14
CA GLY A 542 26.17 -11.25 35.97
C GLY A 542 25.02 -10.48 35.32
N THR A 543 23.84 -10.53 35.92
CA THR A 543 22.64 -9.84 35.39
C THR A 543 22.39 -8.52 36.11
N ILE A 544 22.35 -7.41 35.37
CA ILE A 544 21.94 -6.10 35.87
C ILE A 544 20.52 -5.83 35.35
N ALA A 545 19.54 -5.84 36.26
CA ALA A 545 18.14 -5.55 35.92
C ALA A 545 17.96 -4.15 35.30
N SER A 546 16.86 -3.92 34.59
CA SER A 546 16.50 -2.58 34.11
C SER A 546 16.45 -1.58 35.28
N GLY A 547 17.07 -0.42 35.12
CA GLY A 547 17.25 0.59 36.16
C GLY A 547 18.30 0.23 37.24
N GLY A 548 18.86 -0.98 37.20
CA GLY A 548 19.84 -1.48 38.17
C GLY A 548 21.20 -0.79 38.06
N THR A 549 21.93 -0.79 39.18
CA THR A 549 23.27 -0.19 39.28
C THR A 549 24.21 -1.08 40.08
N VAL A 550 25.46 -1.19 39.65
CA VAL A 550 26.54 -1.93 40.31
C VAL A 550 27.73 -1.00 40.52
N ALA A 551 28.27 -0.97 41.73
CA ALA A 551 29.46 -0.20 42.06
C ALA A 551 30.68 -1.13 42.20
N ILE A 552 31.79 -0.75 41.55
CA ILE A 552 33.09 -1.41 41.67
C ILE A 552 34.06 -0.41 42.28
N THR A 553 34.83 -0.86 43.27
CA THR A 553 35.91 -0.09 43.88
C THR A 553 37.24 -0.76 43.55
N ILE A 554 38.23 0.02 43.09
CA ILE A 554 39.60 -0.45 42.84
C ILE A 554 40.56 0.47 43.59
N ASN A 555 41.31 -0.09 44.54
CA ASN A 555 42.35 0.62 45.26
C ASN A 555 43.71 0.36 44.60
N VAL A 556 44.45 1.43 44.33
CA VAL A 556 45.81 1.37 43.80
C VAL A 556 46.74 2.30 44.59
N LYS A 557 48.06 2.13 44.40
CA LYS A 557 49.09 3.01 44.96
C LYS A 557 49.99 3.54 43.83
N PRO A 558 49.93 4.84 43.51
CA PRO A 558 50.81 5.42 42.51
C PRO A 558 52.28 5.28 42.88
N THR A 559 53.13 4.99 41.89
CA THR A 559 54.57 4.73 42.08
C THR A 559 55.47 5.83 41.50
N ARG A 560 54.89 6.79 40.77
CA ARG A 560 55.65 7.88 40.12
C ARG A 560 54.82 9.16 40.04
N LYS A 561 55.47 10.30 40.26
CA LYS A 561 54.90 11.65 40.04
C LYS A 561 54.47 11.82 38.57
N GLY A 562 53.34 12.48 38.35
CA GLY A 562 52.81 12.79 37.02
C GLY A 562 51.29 12.66 36.97
N GLN A 563 50.73 12.55 35.77
CA GLN A 563 49.33 12.15 35.61
C GLN A 563 49.24 10.65 35.35
N ILE A 564 48.26 10.01 35.97
CA ILE A 564 47.86 8.64 35.66
C ILE A 564 46.41 8.62 35.22
N THR A 565 46.13 7.97 34.10
CA THR A 565 44.76 7.78 33.61
C THR A 565 44.40 6.31 33.73
N ASN A 566 43.25 6.04 34.31
CA ASN A 566 42.67 4.71 34.36
C ASN A 566 41.37 4.70 33.55
N THR A 567 41.18 3.64 32.75
CA THR A 567 40.04 3.50 31.84
C THR A 567 39.33 2.19 32.11
N VAL A 568 38.00 2.25 32.20
CA VAL A 568 37.10 1.11 32.31
C VAL A 568 36.20 1.03 31.09
N SER A 569 35.95 -0.18 30.60
CA SER A 569 34.94 -0.48 29.60
C SER A 569 33.96 -1.55 30.11
N VAL A 570 32.69 -1.45 29.75
CA VAL A 570 31.65 -2.43 30.13
C VAL A 570 30.98 -3.02 28.89
N SER A 571 30.52 -4.28 28.99
CA SER A 571 29.75 -4.97 27.94
C SER A 571 28.77 -5.98 28.54
N SER A 572 27.70 -6.31 27.82
CA SER A 572 26.77 -7.42 28.11
C SER A 572 26.93 -8.54 27.08
N ALA A 573 26.52 -9.75 27.45
CA ALA A 573 26.41 -10.87 26.51
C ALA A 573 25.07 -10.85 25.76
N SER A 574 23.98 -10.49 26.46
CA SER A 574 22.63 -10.37 25.88
C SER A 574 21.68 -9.62 26.83
N PRO A 575 20.73 -8.84 26.31
CA PRO A 575 20.70 -8.31 24.95
C PRO A 575 21.89 -7.37 24.66
N PRO A 576 22.23 -7.13 23.38
CA PRO A 576 23.26 -6.17 23.02
C PRO A 576 22.85 -4.75 23.42
N ASP A 577 23.84 -3.93 23.71
CA ASP A 577 23.68 -2.50 23.97
C ASP A 577 23.81 -1.71 22.66
N PRO A 578 22.73 -1.05 22.17
CA PRO A 578 22.78 -0.27 20.94
C PRO A 578 23.56 1.04 21.08
N ASN A 579 23.76 1.54 22.29
CA ASN A 579 24.52 2.75 22.57
C ASN A 579 25.89 2.40 23.16
N THR A 580 26.87 2.08 22.32
CA THR A 580 28.20 1.73 22.84
C THR A 580 29.05 2.93 23.28
N ALA A 581 28.59 4.17 23.04
CA ALA A 581 29.37 5.38 23.30
C ALA A 581 29.52 5.73 24.80
N ASN A 582 28.59 5.28 25.64
CA ASN A 582 28.59 5.49 27.10
C ASN A 582 29.19 4.28 27.87
N ASN A 583 29.71 3.28 27.16
CA ASN A 583 30.26 2.04 27.73
C ASN A 583 31.74 2.11 28.08
N THR A 584 32.35 3.29 28.01
CA THR A 584 33.75 3.52 28.44
C THR A 584 33.84 4.81 29.25
N ALA A 585 34.61 4.78 30.34
CA ALA A 585 34.91 5.96 31.15
C ALA A 585 36.37 5.97 31.60
N SER A 586 36.94 7.16 31.75
CA SER A 586 38.30 7.36 32.25
C SER A 586 38.33 8.38 33.37
N ALA A 587 39.23 8.17 34.33
CA ALA A 587 39.57 9.13 35.37
C ALA A 587 41.07 9.42 35.30
N THR A 588 41.46 10.70 35.38
CA THR A 588 42.86 11.13 35.32
C THR A 588 43.23 11.80 36.64
N THR A 589 44.12 11.16 37.39
CA THR A 589 44.56 11.61 38.71
C THR A 589 45.92 12.29 38.62
N THR A 590 46.10 13.38 39.38
CA THR A 590 47.39 14.04 39.57
C THR A 590 48.17 13.41 40.73
N VAL A 591 49.36 12.90 40.45
CA VAL A 591 50.26 12.29 41.45
C VAL A 591 51.37 13.26 41.83
N GLN A 592 51.42 13.59 43.12
CA GLN A 592 52.43 14.44 43.76
C GLN A 592 53.56 13.62 44.40
N PRO A 593 54.75 14.23 44.60
CA PRO A 593 55.93 13.55 45.16
C PRO A 593 55.68 12.77 46.44
#